data_AF-A0AAW0RQ23-F1
#
_entry.id   AF-A0AAW0RQ23-F1
#
_cell.length_a   1.000
_cell.length_b   1.000
_cell.length_c   1.000
_cell.angle_alpha   90.00
_cell.angle_beta   90.00
_cell.angle_gamma   90.00
#
_symmetry.space_group_name_H-M   'P 1'
#
loop_
_entity.id
_entity.type
_entity.pdbx_description
1 polymer ?
#
loop_
_entity_poly.entity_id
_entity_poly.type
_entity_poly.pdbx_seq_one_letter_code
_entity_poly.pdbx_strand_id
1 'polypeptide(L)'
;MNPVSIFRVDQILDRLHTEAERHDEWAANRFMLRYFTKHVFHEDWWVIGTEVPPREDHCLLRMDLSVQEYNTSRRAFVFRLIGQAKKGKSGPKMINVVEAQAVQLCQEYMLDPMQRQEIKAVWVLTYYGTKLRIWVCRLKDSVMDPFYPLDGEPGDKKAYRDVKKYEHDFDWAFAQVKGSSPPARGEIKALYESHTPADTVDAVSAQAPAVSSGSLAGPSMPASHRAAGSFEQHTSGHSDIPGQTSRFNEWEYERIHVVRVSADLTLCRAENGREFNVRRERWRKATLVKVDGGMNEGYIAQLSKNNFCTYDDPVHISEEGGKGKRKAL
;
A
#
# COMPACT_ATOMS: atom_id res chain seq x y z
N MET A 1 14.00 -34.60 9.72
CA MET A 1 14.44 -34.25 8.34
C MET A 1 14.01 -32.82 8.11
N ASN A 2 14.92 -31.91 7.76
CA ASN A 2 14.52 -30.54 7.45
C ASN A 2 13.75 -30.54 6.13
N PRO A 3 12.57 -29.90 6.07
CA PRO A 3 11.82 -29.80 4.82
C PRO A 3 12.68 -29.12 3.76
N VAL A 4 12.58 -29.60 2.52
CA VAL A 4 13.27 -28.99 1.38
C VAL A 4 12.60 -27.65 1.11
N SER A 5 13.36 -26.56 1.18
CA SER A 5 12.87 -25.21 0.88
C SER A 5 12.14 -25.14 -0.47
N ILE A 6 10.98 -24.51 -0.50
CA ILE A 6 10.18 -24.29 -1.71
C ILE A 6 10.96 -23.51 -2.78
N PHE A 7 11.92 -22.67 -2.36
CA PHE A 7 12.77 -21.90 -3.27
C PHE A 7 13.81 -22.78 -3.98
N ARG A 8 14.17 -23.94 -3.40
CA ARG A 8 15.01 -24.93 -4.10
C ARG A 8 14.22 -25.72 -5.14
N VAL A 9 12.93 -25.95 -4.88
CA VAL A 9 12.06 -26.74 -5.75
C VAL A 9 11.46 -25.88 -6.87
N ASP A 10 11.03 -24.66 -6.57
CA ASP A 10 10.47 -23.71 -7.53
C ASP A 10 11.50 -22.65 -7.94
N GLN A 11 12.32 -22.99 -8.93
CA GLN A 11 13.35 -22.08 -9.47
C GLN A 11 12.78 -20.77 -10.04
N ILE A 12 11.50 -20.76 -10.45
CA ILE A 12 10.83 -19.53 -10.92
C ILE A 12 10.56 -18.62 -9.72
N LEU A 13 10.08 -19.17 -8.59
CA LEU A 13 9.89 -18.40 -7.36
C LEU A 13 11.22 -17.81 -6.87
N ASP A 14 12.29 -18.60 -6.91
CA ASP A 14 13.64 -18.15 -6.52
C ASP A 14 14.16 -17.01 -7.40
N ARG A 15 13.92 -17.11 -8.71
CA ARG A 15 14.25 -16.04 -9.65
C ARG A 15 13.44 -14.76 -9.36
N LEU A 16 12.14 -14.89 -9.12
CA LEU A 16 11.27 -13.76 -8.81
C LEU A 16 11.65 -13.10 -7.47
N HIS A 17 12.07 -13.89 -6.48
CA HIS A 17 12.61 -13.38 -5.22
C HIS A 17 13.85 -12.50 -5.48
N THR A 18 14.82 -13.01 -6.24
CA THR A 18 16.03 -12.25 -6.62
C THR A 18 15.68 -10.95 -7.36
N GLU A 19 14.65 -10.96 -8.21
CA GLU A 19 14.18 -9.77 -8.91
C GLU A 19 13.51 -8.77 -7.96
N ALA A 20 12.65 -9.25 -7.05
CA ALA A 20 11.98 -8.42 -6.06
C ALA A 20 12.96 -7.77 -5.05
N GLU A 21 14.13 -8.35 -4.81
CA GLU A 21 15.18 -7.70 -4.00
C GLU A 21 15.83 -6.49 -4.70
N ARG A 22 15.83 -6.47 -6.03
CA ARG A 22 16.58 -5.49 -6.85
C ARG A 22 15.69 -4.41 -7.46
N HIS A 23 14.43 -4.75 -7.72
CA HIS A 23 13.50 -3.91 -8.46
C HIS A 23 12.42 -3.29 -7.57
N ASP A 24 11.60 -2.45 -8.21
CA ASP A 24 10.52 -1.70 -7.57
C ASP A 24 9.30 -2.59 -7.27
N GLU A 25 8.21 -1.96 -6.85
CA GLU A 25 6.96 -2.57 -6.37
C GLU A 25 6.35 -3.61 -7.31
N TRP A 26 6.43 -3.40 -8.63
CA TRP A 26 5.89 -4.36 -9.60
C TRP A 26 6.56 -5.75 -9.50
N ALA A 27 7.86 -5.80 -9.18
CA ALA A 27 8.59 -7.04 -9.04
C ALA A 27 8.21 -7.75 -7.73
N ALA A 28 8.01 -6.96 -6.66
CA ALA A 28 7.47 -7.46 -5.40
C ALA A 28 6.07 -8.06 -5.60
N ASN A 29 5.17 -7.36 -6.28
CA ASN A 29 3.81 -7.86 -6.54
C ASN A 29 3.83 -9.15 -7.37
N ARG A 30 4.69 -9.23 -8.39
CA ARG A 30 4.84 -10.45 -9.20
C ARG A 30 5.38 -11.63 -8.38
N PHE A 31 6.36 -11.39 -7.52
CA PHE A 31 6.87 -12.39 -6.57
C PHE A 31 5.77 -12.86 -5.62
N MET A 32 5.08 -11.93 -4.96
CA MET A 32 4.01 -12.23 -4.01
C MET A 32 2.85 -12.98 -4.66
N LEU A 33 2.45 -12.61 -5.88
CA LEU A 33 1.41 -13.29 -6.63
C LEU A 33 1.78 -14.74 -6.91
N ARG A 34 3.03 -15.02 -7.36
CA ARG A 34 3.51 -16.41 -7.56
C ARG A 34 3.59 -17.18 -6.25
N TYR A 35 4.09 -16.55 -5.19
CA TYR A 35 4.21 -17.16 -3.87
C TYR A 35 2.83 -17.58 -3.36
N PHE A 36 1.85 -16.68 -3.43
CA PHE A 36 0.50 -16.95 -2.92
C PHE A 36 -0.27 -17.94 -3.80
N THR A 37 -0.24 -17.80 -5.12
CA THR A 37 -1.00 -18.67 -6.02
C THR A 37 -0.51 -20.11 -6.03
N LYS A 38 0.78 -20.36 -5.77
CA LYS A 38 1.35 -21.71 -5.88
C LYS A 38 1.69 -22.37 -4.56
N HIS A 39 2.04 -21.60 -3.53
CA HIS A 39 2.60 -22.16 -2.30
C HIS A 39 1.68 -21.92 -1.09
N VAL A 40 1.09 -20.74 -0.96
CA VAL A 40 0.27 -20.40 0.21
C VAL A 40 -1.21 -20.74 0.03
N PHE A 41 -1.86 -20.18 -0.99
CA PHE A 41 -3.30 -20.27 -1.27
C PHE A 41 -3.50 -20.96 -2.62
N HIS A 42 -3.01 -22.19 -2.71
CA HIS A 42 -2.96 -22.95 -3.96
C HIS A 42 -4.23 -23.76 -4.24
N GLU A 43 -5.17 -23.81 -3.28
CA GLU A 43 -6.43 -24.50 -3.43
C GLU A 43 -7.43 -23.72 -4.29
N ASP A 44 -8.28 -24.43 -5.03
CA ASP A 44 -9.16 -23.87 -6.07
C ASP A 44 -10.25 -22.90 -5.55
N TRP A 45 -10.51 -22.89 -4.24
CA TRP A 45 -11.52 -22.01 -3.63
C TRP A 45 -10.95 -20.63 -3.23
N TRP A 46 -9.66 -20.40 -3.40
CA TRP A 46 -9.03 -19.10 -3.20
C TRP A 46 -8.99 -18.31 -4.51
N VAL A 47 -9.37 -17.04 -4.43
CA VAL A 47 -9.20 -16.08 -5.52
C VAL A 47 -8.17 -15.05 -5.10
N ILE A 48 -7.08 -14.97 -5.85
CA ILE A 48 -6.01 -14.00 -5.62
C ILE A 48 -6.09 -12.94 -6.71
N GLY A 49 -6.21 -11.69 -6.29
CA GLY A 49 -6.35 -10.55 -7.16
C GLY A 49 -5.32 -9.47 -6.85
N THR A 50 -5.12 -8.59 -7.82
CA THR A 50 -4.34 -7.36 -7.69
C THR A 50 -5.22 -6.20 -8.16
N GLU A 51 -5.03 -5.01 -7.58
CA GLU A 51 -5.84 -3.82 -7.89
C GLU A 51 -7.34 -4.04 -7.65
N VAL A 52 -7.69 -4.81 -6.62
CA VAL A 52 -9.09 -5.09 -6.26
C VAL A 52 -9.59 -4.00 -5.30
N PRO A 53 -10.77 -3.39 -5.52
CA PRO A 53 -11.32 -2.43 -4.57
C PRO A 53 -11.86 -3.12 -3.31
N PRO A 54 -11.89 -2.44 -2.15
CA PRO A 54 -12.46 -2.99 -0.91
C PRO A 54 -13.99 -3.17 -0.95
N ARG A 55 -14.67 -2.52 -1.91
CA ARG A 55 -16.09 -2.70 -2.23
C ARG A 55 -16.35 -2.44 -3.70
N GLU A 56 -17.41 -3.01 -4.25
CA GLU A 56 -17.72 -2.96 -5.68
C GLU A 56 -18.04 -1.54 -6.19
N ASP A 57 -18.78 -0.77 -5.40
CA ASP A 57 -19.33 0.52 -5.86
C ASP A 57 -18.52 1.74 -5.41
N HIS A 58 -18.19 2.60 -6.39
CA HIS A 58 -17.65 3.96 -6.21
C HIS A 58 -16.45 4.08 -5.26
N CYS A 59 -15.69 3.01 -5.06
CA CYS A 59 -14.45 3.06 -4.29
C CYS A 59 -13.30 3.39 -5.23
N LEU A 60 -12.51 4.41 -4.90
CA LEU A 60 -11.28 4.75 -5.63
C LEU A 60 -10.05 4.06 -5.03
N LEU A 61 -10.18 3.45 -3.86
CA LEU A 61 -9.10 2.73 -3.22
C LEU A 61 -8.91 1.37 -3.89
N ARG A 62 -7.66 0.90 -3.92
CA ARG A 62 -7.27 -0.37 -4.54
C ARG A 62 -6.30 -1.09 -3.63
N MET A 63 -6.50 -2.39 -3.49
CA MET A 63 -5.55 -3.28 -2.83
C MET A 63 -4.47 -3.67 -3.83
N ASP A 64 -3.20 -3.65 -3.43
CA ASP A 64 -2.13 -4.14 -4.30
C ASP A 64 -2.21 -5.65 -4.48
N LEU A 65 -2.68 -6.33 -3.43
CA LEU A 65 -2.91 -7.76 -3.41
C LEU A 65 -4.14 -8.05 -2.56
N SER A 66 -4.96 -9.00 -2.98
CA SER A 66 -6.12 -9.45 -2.22
C SER A 66 -6.24 -10.97 -2.30
N VAL A 67 -6.59 -11.60 -1.19
CA VAL A 67 -6.97 -13.01 -1.16
C VAL A 67 -8.41 -13.09 -0.71
N GLN A 68 -9.25 -13.70 -1.53
CA GLN A 68 -10.68 -13.88 -1.28
C GLN A 68 -11.01 -15.36 -1.19
N GLU A 69 -11.98 -15.68 -0.35
CA GLU A 69 -12.60 -17.00 -0.25
C GLU A 69 -14.06 -16.88 -0.65
N TYR A 70 -14.59 -17.86 -1.39
CA TYR A 70 -16.02 -17.92 -1.64
C TYR A 70 -16.75 -18.40 -0.37
N ASN A 71 -17.46 -17.48 0.28
CA ASN A 71 -18.31 -17.82 1.41
C ASN A 71 -19.65 -18.37 0.89
N THR A 72 -19.81 -19.69 0.97
CA THR A 72 -20.99 -20.40 0.47
C THR A 72 -22.30 -19.96 1.14
N SER A 73 -22.27 -19.69 2.45
CA SER A 73 -23.44 -19.20 3.20
C SER A 73 -23.91 -17.83 2.70
N ARG A 74 -22.97 -16.96 2.28
CA ARG A 74 -23.26 -15.61 1.80
C ARG A 74 -23.40 -15.52 0.28
N ARG A 75 -23.01 -16.58 -0.44
CA ARG A 75 -22.89 -16.59 -1.91
C ARG A 75 -22.07 -15.40 -2.44
N ALA A 76 -21.02 -15.04 -1.72
CA ALA A 76 -20.19 -13.89 -2.02
C ALA A 76 -18.71 -14.17 -1.71
N PHE A 77 -17.82 -13.50 -2.42
CA PHE A 77 -16.41 -13.48 -2.08
C PHE A 77 -16.17 -12.60 -0.85
N VAL A 78 -15.40 -13.12 0.10
CA VAL A 78 -15.03 -12.45 1.34
C VAL A 78 -13.51 -12.32 1.36
N PHE A 79 -12.99 -11.12 1.59
CA PHE A 79 -11.55 -10.94 1.76
C PHE A 79 -11.07 -11.68 3.00
N ARG A 80 -10.15 -12.61 2.77
CA ARG A 80 -9.38 -13.30 3.80
C ARG A 80 -8.16 -12.49 4.19
N LEU A 81 -7.45 -11.93 3.21
CA LEU A 81 -6.22 -11.16 3.39
C LEU A 81 -6.22 -9.93 2.47
N ILE A 82 -5.90 -8.77 3.04
CA ILE A 82 -5.72 -7.51 2.31
C ILE A 82 -4.24 -7.18 2.29
N GLY A 83 -3.67 -6.96 1.11
CA GLY A 83 -2.25 -6.68 0.89
C GLY A 83 -1.99 -5.26 0.41
N GLN A 84 -0.97 -4.64 1.01
CA GLN A 84 -0.43 -3.35 0.59
C GLN A 84 1.08 -3.41 0.43
N ALA A 85 1.55 -2.95 -0.72
CA ALA A 85 2.93 -2.98 -1.13
C ALA A 85 3.59 -1.61 -0.96
N LYS A 86 4.92 -1.64 -0.90
CA LYS A 86 5.71 -0.43 -1.14
C LYS A 86 7.01 -0.72 -1.86
N LYS A 87 7.53 0.29 -2.55
CA LYS A 87 8.89 0.30 -3.09
C LYS A 87 9.92 -0.06 -2.03
N GLY A 88 10.82 -1.01 -2.35
CA GLY A 88 11.84 -1.52 -1.43
C GLY A 88 12.81 -0.48 -0.86
N LYS A 89 13.05 0.64 -1.57
CA LYS A 89 13.93 1.73 -1.10
C LYS A 89 13.23 2.75 -0.17
N SER A 90 11.96 2.53 0.14
CA SER A 90 11.19 3.43 1.00
C SER A 90 11.75 3.49 2.42
N GLY A 91 11.82 4.70 2.97
CA GLY A 91 12.19 4.94 4.36
C GLY A 91 11.04 4.67 5.34
N PRO A 92 11.30 4.64 6.66
CA PRO A 92 10.31 4.30 7.69
C PRO A 92 8.99 5.10 7.59
N LYS A 93 9.08 6.41 7.32
CA LYS A 93 7.90 7.28 7.13
C LYS A 93 6.96 6.76 6.04
N MET A 94 7.51 6.26 4.94
CA MET A 94 6.71 5.74 3.83
C MET A 94 6.12 4.36 4.12
N ILE A 95 6.77 3.56 4.98
CA ILE A 95 6.21 2.29 5.45
C ILE A 95 5.02 2.55 6.38
N ASN A 96 5.15 3.52 7.29
CA ASN A 96 4.04 3.94 8.16
C ASN A 96 2.82 4.42 7.34
N VAL A 97 3.03 5.19 6.26
CA VAL A 97 1.95 5.59 5.34
C VAL A 97 1.25 4.37 4.73
N VAL A 98 1.98 3.33 4.36
CA VAL A 98 1.41 2.10 3.75
C VAL A 98 0.61 1.31 4.76
N GLU A 99 1.08 1.22 6.00
CA GLU A 99 0.33 0.60 7.11
C GLU A 99 -0.97 1.37 7.39
N ALA A 100 -0.93 2.71 7.37
CA ALA A 100 -2.13 3.54 7.51
C ALA A 100 -3.12 3.38 6.34
N GLN A 101 -2.61 3.29 5.09
CA GLN A 101 -3.43 2.98 3.92
C GLN A 101 -4.11 1.62 4.03
N ALA A 102 -3.40 0.62 4.56
CA ALA A 102 -3.96 -0.71 4.80
C ALA A 102 -5.10 -0.67 5.83
N VAL A 103 -4.97 0.12 6.91
CA VAL A 103 -6.06 0.36 7.88
C VAL A 103 -7.28 0.96 7.17
N GLN A 104 -7.09 1.99 6.35
CA GLN A 104 -8.19 2.64 5.62
C GLN A 104 -8.93 1.65 4.71
N LEU A 105 -8.19 0.83 3.94
CA LEU A 105 -8.78 -0.22 3.08
C LEU A 105 -9.59 -1.23 3.88
N CYS A 106 -9.07 -1.67 5.03
CA CYS A 106 -9.76 -2.61 5.91
C CYS A 106 -11.04 -2.02 6.50
N GLN A 107 -11.00 -0.75 6.93
CA GLN A 107 -12.16 -0.04 7.44
C GLN A 107 -13.24 0.11 6.37
N GLU A 108 -12.88 0.53 5.15
CA GLU A 108 -13.83 0.63 4.03
C GLU A 108 -14.49 -0.70 3.71
N TYR A 109 -13.73 -1.79 3.72
CA TYR A 109 -14.28 -3.13 3.52
C TYR A 109 -15.21 -3.56 4.67
N MET A 110 -14.81 -3.38 5.92
CA MET A 110 -15.63 -3.78 7.09
C MET A 110 -16.86 -2.88 7.30
N LEU A 111 -16.85 -1.66 6.77
CA LEU A 111 -18.00 -0.74 6.79
C LEU A 111 -19.01 -1.01 5.67
N ASP A 112 -18.65 -1.82 4.67
CA ASP A 112 -19.55 -2.21 3.60
C ASP A 112 -20.85 -2.78 4.20
N PRO A 113 -22.03 -2.18 3.94
CA PRO A 113 -23.31 -2.64 4.46
C PRO A 113 -23.58 -4.12 4.20
N MET A 114 -23.06 -4.69 3.10
CA MET A 114 -23.21 -6.11 2.77
C MET A 114 -22.40 -7.02 3.70
N GLN A 115 -21.37 -6.49 4.37
CA GLN A 115 -20.41 -7.25 5.19
C GLN A 115 -20.43 -6.86 6.68
N ARG A 116 -21.03 -5.70 7.02
CA ARG A 116 -20.90 -4.97 8.29
C ARG A 116 -21.26 -5.76 9.56
N GLN A 117 -22.15 -6.75 9.48
CA GLN A 117 -22.67 -7.41 10.68
C GLN A 117 -21.78 -8.56 11.20
N GLU A 118 -20.86 -9.07 10.39
CA GLU A 118 -20.15 -10.31 10.73
C GLU A 118 -18.63 -10.18 10.67
N ILE A 119 -18.08 -9.27 9.86
CA ILE A 119 -16.63 -9.08 9.75
C ILE A 119 -16.18 -7.99 10.72
N LYS A 120 -15.61 -8.42 11.85
CA LYS A 120 -15.10 -7.51 12.89
C LYS A 120 -13.59 -7.28 12.80
N ALA A 121 -12.90 -8.14 12.07
CA ALA A 121 -11.46 -8.15 11.91
C ALA A 121 -11.08 -8.78 10.57
N VAL A 122 -9.96 -8.35 10.00
CA VAL A 122 -9.41 -8.85 8.74
C VAL A 122 -7.89 -9.03 8.88
N TRP A 123 -7.36 -10.07 8.22
CA TRP A 123 -5.92 -10.24 8.11
C TRP A 123 -5.35 -9.22 7.13
N VAL A 124 -4.22 -8.62 7.48
CA VAL A 124 -3.55 -7.64 6.64
C VAL A 124 -2.12 -8.05 6.42
N LEU A 125 -1.65 -7.78 5.22
CA LEU A 125 -0.27 -7.98 4.79
C LEU A 125 0.28 -6.64 4.34
N THR A 126 1.41 -6.23 4.90
CA THR A 126 2.22 -5.16 4.31
C THR A 126 3.55 -5.74 3.85
N TYR A 127 4.06 -5.28 2.72
CA TYR A 127 5.31 -5.82 2.19
C TYR A 127 6.09 -4.82 1.33
N TYR A 128 7.39 -5.04 1.22
CA TYR A 128 8.27 -4.34 0.30
C TYR A 128 9.37 -5.28 -0.19
N GLY A 129 9.57 -5.34 -1.51
CA GLY A 129 10.46 -6.34 -2.11
C GLY A 129 10.02 -7.76 -1.70
N THR A 130 10.92 -8.48 -1.05
CA THR A 130 10.71 -9.86 -0.56
C THR A 130 10.38 -9.94 0.93
N LYS A 131 10.23 -8.79 1.60
CA LYS A 131 10.02 -8.72 3.05
C LYS A 131 8.59 -8.33 3.37
N LEU A 132 7.97 -9.04 4.28
CA LEU A 132 6.56 -8.82 4.64
C LEU A 132 6.34 -8.83 6.15
N ARG A 133 5.19 -8.29 6.56
CA ARG A 133 4.64 -8.35 7.92
C ARG A 133 3.14 -8.60 7.83
N ILE A 134 2.66 -9.48 8.71
CA ILE A 134 1.26 -9.88 8.82
C ILE A 134 0.66 -9.23 10.07
N TRP A 135 -0.55 -8.74 9.94
CA TRP A 135 -1.26 -7.98 10.96
C TRP A 135 -2.72 -8.41 11.09
N VAL A 136 -3.32 -7.97 12.18
CA VAL A 136 -4.76 -7.99 12.39
C VAL A 136 -5.26 -6.54 12.42
N CYS A 137 -6.21 -6.22 11.55
CA CYS A 137 -6.93 -4.94 11.59
C CYS A 137 -8.38 -5.19 12.03
N ARG A 138 -8.88 -4.38 12.97
CA ARG A 138 -10.28 -4.44 13.43
C ARG A 138 -11.00 -3.15 13.11
N LEU A 139 -12.32 -3.24 13.02
CA LEU A 139 -13.16 -2.11 12.59
C LEU A 139 -12.96 -0.82 13.40
N LYS A 140 -12.63 -0.93 14.69
CA LYS A 140 -12.43 0.22 15.59
C LYS A 140 -10.97 0.62 15.77
N ASP A 141 -10.05 -0.13 15.18
CA ASP A 141 -8.63 0.10 15.36
C ASP A 141 -8.19 1.26 14.46
N SER A 142 -7.43 2.21 15.03
CA SER A 142 -6.70 3.23 14.27
C SER A 142 -5.29 2.76 13.85
N VAL A 143 -4.83 1.66 14.43
CA VAL A 143 -3.53 1.01 14.18
C VAL A 143 -3.70 -0.50 14.22
N MET A 144 -3.01 -1.23 13.35
CA MET A 144 -3.09 -2.69 13.30
C MET A 144 -2.27 -3.34 14.41
N ASP A 145 -2.70 -4.52 14.87
CA ASP A 145 -1.90 -5.35 15.76
C ASP A 145 -0.96 -6.24 14.94
N PRO A 146 0.35 -6.27 15.25
CA PRO A 146 1.27 -7.17 14.57
C PRO A 146 0.95 -8.61 14.94
N PHE A 147 0.88 -9.49 13.94
CA PHE A 147 0.70 -10.91 14.13
C PHE A 147 1.99 -11.69 13.86
N TYR A 148 2.63 -11.42 12.73
CA TYR A 148 3.95 -11.98 12.45
C TYR A 148 4.84 -11.05 11.60
N PRO A 149 6.06 -10.76 12.06
CA PRO A 149 6.53 -10.99 13.42
C PRO A 149 5.97 -9.96 14.41
N LEU A 150 6.07 -10.24 15.70
CA LEU A 150 5.56 -9.38 16.77
C LEU A 150 6.45 -8.15 17.04
N ASP A 151 7.74 -8.22 16.72
CA ASP A 151 8.69 -7.17 17.06
C ASP A 151 8.56 -5.93 16.18
N GLY A 152 8.97 -4.79 16.72
CA GLY A 152 9.08 -3.52 16.03
C GLY A 152 7.79 -2.70 15.98
N GLU A 153 7.96 -1.39 16.02
CA GLU A 153 6.86 -0.41 15.99
C GLU A 153 6.27 -0.28 14.57
N PRO A 154 5.08 0.33 14.43
CA PRO A 154 4.56 0.72 13.12
C PRO A 154 5.57 1.54 12.30
N GLY A 155 5.79 1.15 11.06
CA GLY A 155 6.80 1.75 10.18
C GLY A 155 8.23 1.23 10.39
N ASP A 156 8.49 0.34 11.37
CA ASP A 156 9.80 -0.26 11.56
C ASP A 156 10.10 -1.28 10.47
N LYS A 157 10.88 -0.82 9.51
CA LYS A 157 11.32 -1.62 8.37
C LYS A 157 12.11 -2.87 8.80
N LYS A 158 12.83 -2.84 9.93
CA LYS A 158 13.64 -3.96 10.43
C LYS A 158 12.79 -5.10 10.98
N ALA A 159 11.54 -4.83 11.34
CA ALA A 159 10.59 -5.86 11.74
C ALA A 159 10.23 -6.79 10.58
N TYR A 160 10.23 -6.31 9.33
CA TYR A 160 9.77 -7.11 8.20
C TYR A 160 10.74 -8.27 7.92
N ARG A 161 10.19 -9.44 7.63
CA ARG A 161 10.96 -10.68 7.45
C ARG A 161 10.97 -11.09 5.99
N ASP A 162 12.15 -11.50 5.52
CA ASP A 162 12.31 -12.00 4.16
C ASP A 162 11.67 -13.38 4.03
N VAL A 163 10.81 -13.55 3.02
CA VAL A 163 10.03 -14.79 2.84
C VAL A 163 10.92 -16.02 2.72
N LYS A 164 12.04 -15.92 1.98
CA LYS A 164 12.94 -17.06 1.76
C LYS A 164 13.74 -17.40 3.01
N LYS A 165 14.17 -16.39 3.78
CA LYS A 165 14.93 -16.61 5.01
C LYS A 165 14.06 -17.18 6.14
N TYR A 166 12.80 -16.76 6.23
CA TYR A 166 11.88 -17.12 7.31
C TYR A 166 10.73 -18.02 6.81
N GLU A 167 11.02 -18.90 5.84
CA GLU A 167 10.03 -19.72 5.13
C GLU A 167 9.13 -20.51 6.09
N HIS A 168 9.71 -21.25 7.03
CA HIS A 168 8.96 -22.07 7.99
C HIS A 168 8.05 -21.25 8.91
N ASP A 169 8.48 -20.06 9.32
CA ASP A 169 7.66 -19.19 10.14
C ASP A 169 6.49 -18.60 9.35
N PHE A 170 6.71 -18.30 8.07
CA PHE A 170 5.63 -17.88 7.19
C PHE A 170 4.64 -19.00 6.89
N ASP A 171 5.10 -20.24 6.75
CA ASP A 171 4.21 -21.40 6.62
C ASP A 171 3.26 -21.49 7.83
N TRP A 172 3.78 -21.36 9.05
CA TRP A 172 2.96 -21.30 10.26
C TRP A 172 2.00 -20.10 10.24
N ALA A 173 2.51 -18.89 9.96
CA ALA A 173 1.70 -17.69 10.02
C ALA A 173 0.56 -17.71 8.99
N PHE A 174 0.83 -18.19 7.77
CA PHE A 174 -0.21 -18.32 6.75
C PHE A 174 -1.16 -19.51 7.02
N ALA A 175 -0.73 -20.56 7.71
CA ALA A 175 -1.66 -21.58 8.19
C ALA A 175 -2.69 -20.98 9.15
N GLN A 176 -2.30 -20.03 10.01
CA GLN A 176 -3.22 -19.28 10.87
C GLN A 176 -4.15 -18.37 10.06
N VAL A 177 -3.62 -17.68 9.05
CA VAL A 177 -4.44 -16.86 8.13
C VAL A 177 -5.50 -17.70 7.42
N LYS A 178 -5.15 -18.90 6.94
CA LYS A 178 -6.06 -19.80 6.23
C LYS A 178 -7.09 -20.45 7.15
N GLY A 179 -6.65 -20.95 8.30
CA GLY A 179 -7.46 -21.82 9.16
C GLY A 179 -8.43 -21.09 10.09
N SER A 180 -8.20 -19.81 10.36
CA SER A 180 -8.88 -19.12 11.47
C SER A 180 -9.31 -17.69 11.11
N SER A 181 -10.35 -17.24 11.78
CA SER A 181 -10.64 -15.81 11.89
C SER A 181 -9.50 -15.10 12.62
N PRO A 182 -9.25 -13.80 12.34
CA PRO A 182 -8.22 -13.07 13.06
C PRO A 182 -8.45 -13.13 14.59
N PRO A 183 -7.42 -13.45 15.38
CA PRO A 183 -7.54 -13.65 16.82
C PRO A 183 -7.87 -12.35 17.57
N ALA A 184 -8.38 -12.48 18.80
CA ALA A 184 -8.52 -11.34 19.69
C ALA A 184 -7.15 -10.77 20.08
N ARG A 185 -7.10 -9.48 20.44
CA ARG A 185 -5.83 -8.78 20.75
C ARG A 185 -5.01 -9.49 21.84
N GLY A 186 -5.68 -9.99 22.87
CA GLY A 186 -5.03 -10.73 23.96
C GLY A 186 -4.52 -12.13 23.60
N GLU A 187 -4.95 -12.69 22.46
CA GLU A 187 -4.62 -14.06 22.05
C GLU A 187 -3.40 -14.11 21.12
N ILE A 188 -3.08 -13.02 20.43
CA ILE A 188 -1.99 -12.95 19.43
C ILE A 188 -0.65 -13.41 20.04
N LYS A 189 -0.30 -12.87 21.22
CA LYS A 189 0.97 -13.21 21.87
C LYS A 189 1.04 -14.69 22.26
N ALA A 190 -0.04 -15.24 22.80
CA ALA A 190 -0.10 -16.64 23.19
C ALA A 190 0.00 -17.58 21.96
N LEU A 191 -0.65 -17.23 20.85
CA LEU A 191 -0.53 -17.97 19.59
C LEU A 191 0.92 -17.94 19.07
N TYR A 192 1.55 -16.77 19.08
CA TYR A 192 2.95 -16.63 18.67
C TYR A 192 3.91 -17.41 19.59
N GLU A 193 3.74 -17.36 20.90
CA GLU A 193 4.58 -18.10 21.86
C GLU A 193 4.38 -19.62 21.79
N SER A 194 3.23 -20.08 21.29
CA SER A 194 2.99 -21.50 21.00
C SER A 194 3.71 -21.98 19.74
N HIS A 195 4.10 -21.07 18.85
CA HIS A 195 4.97 -21.38 17.72
C HIS A 195 6.37 -21.62 18.23
N THR A 196 6.93 -22.80 17.95
CA THR A 196 8.35 -23.07 18.23
C THR A 196 9.15 -22.64 16.99
N PRO A 197 9.87 -21.51 17.03
CA PRO A 197 10.64 -21.06 15.87
C PRO A 197 11.75 -22.08 15.62
N ALA A 198 11.86 -22.57 14.38
CA ALA A 198 12.84 -23.58 14.00
C ALA A 198 14.28 -23.13 14.25
N ASP A 199 14.54 -21.82 14.30
CA ASP A 199 15.87 -21.23 14.46
C ASP A 199 16.40 -21.17 15.90
N THR A 200 15.62 -21.62 16.90
CA THR A 200 16.01 -21.48 18.32
C THR A 200 16.90 -22.63 18.84
N VAL A 201 17.20 -23.65 18.02
CA VAL A 201 17.98 -24.83 18.45
C VAL A 201 19.49 -24.76 18.19
N ASP A 202 19.98 -23.82 17.37
CA ASP A 202 21.42 -23.78 17.00
C ASP A 202 22.24 -22.65 17.65
N ALA A 203 21.66 -21.86 18.57
CA ALA A 203 22.36 -20.72 19.18
C ALA A 203 23.20 -21.05 20.44
N VAL A 204 23.31 -22.32 20.87
CA VAL A 204 24.17 -22.73 22.00
C VAL A 204 25.05 -23.93 21.64
N SER A 205 25.88 -23.81 20.62
CA SER A 205 27.21 -24.45 20.55
C SER A 205 27.83 -24.24 19.17
N ALA A 206 28.82 -23.36 19.08
CA ALA A 206 30.08 -23.65 18.39
C ALA A 206 30.96 -22.39 18.40
N GLN A 207 32.01 -22.45 19.22
CA GLN A 207 33.23 -21.69 18.98
C GLN A 207 33.82 -22.07 17.62
N ALA A 208 34.33 -21.06 16.92
CA ALA A 208 35.09 -21.20 15.68
C ALA A 208 36.39 -22.02 15.88
N PRO A 209 37.05 -22.47 14.80
CA PRO A 209 37.96 -21.56 14.10
C PRO A 209 37.91 -21.61 12.56
N ALA A 210 38.48 -20.55 11.99
CA ALA A 210 38.60 -20.23 10.58
C ALA A 210 39.52 -21.17 9.78
N VAL A 211 39.23 -21.36 8.48
CA VAL A 211 40.24 -21.61 7.44
C VAL A 211 39.85 -20.96 6.10
N SER A 212 40.89 -20.45 5.46
CA SER A 212 41.08 -19.65 4.26
C SER A 212 40.63 -20.24 2.90
N SER A 213 40.34 -19.30 1.99
CA SER A 213 40.66 -19.24 0.54
C SER A 213 40.07 -20.22 -0.48
N GLY A 214 39.52 -19.65 -1.56
CA GLY A 214 39.30 -20.35 -2.83
C GLY A 214 38.58 -19.47 -3.86
N SER A 215 39.31 -18.55 -4.50
CA SER A 215 38.88 -17.76 -5.65
C SER A 215 38.80 -18.63 -6.92
N LEU A 216 37.73 -18.52 -7.71
CA LEU A 216 37.72 -18.92 -9.13
C LEU A 216 36.70 -18.08 -9.91
N ALA A 217 37.16 -17.55 -11.03
CA ALA A 217 36.49 -16.58 -11.88
C ALA A 217 35.90 -17.20 -13.15
N GLY A 218 34.80 -16.60 -13.62
CA GLY A 218 34.38 -16.52 -15.03
C GLY A 218 33.34 -17.55 -15.50
N PRO A 219 32.70 -17.35 -16.68
CA PRO A 219 32.75 -16.19 -17.58
C PRO A 219 31.39 -15.52 -17.88
N SER A 220 31.53 -14.34 -18.48
CA SER A 220 30.52 -13.46 -19.06
C SER A 220 29.81 -14.09 -20.28
N MET A 221 28.51 -13.82 -20.43
CA MET A 221 27.77 -14.00 -21.69
C MET A 221 26.87 -12.79 -21.98
N PRO A 222 26.67 -12.41 -23.25
CA PRO A 222 26.05 -11.15 -23.65
C PRO A 222 24.51 -11.26 -23.74
N ALA A 223 23.81 -10.20 -23.37
CA ALA A 223 22.39 -10.05 -23.63
C ALA A 223 22.16 -9.27 -24.94
N SER A 224 21.54 -9.94 -25.91
CA SER A 224 21.07 -9.40 -27.17
C SER A 224 19.60 -8.95 -27.06
N HIS A 225 19.37 -7.69 -27.46
CA HIS A 225 18.21 -7.08 -28.12
C HIS A 225 16.74 -7.39 -27.79
N ARG A 226 15.98 -6.26 -27.73
CA ARG A 226 14.57 -6.03 -28.16
C ARG A 226 13.48 -6.57 -27.21
N ALA A 227 12.34 -5.91 -27.01
CA ALA A 227 11.70 -4.77 -27.64
C ALA A 227 10.78 -4.02 -26.66
N ALA A 228 10.37 -2.82 -27.08
CA ALA A 228 9.41 -1.92 -26.48
C ALA A 228 8.02 -2.53 -26.21
N GLY A 229 7.39 -2.04 -25.14
CA GLY A 229 5.93 -1.97 -25.00
C GLY A 229 5.61 -0.67 -24.26
N SER A 230 5.10 0.34 -24.97
CA SER A 230 4.61 1.57 -24.37
C SER A 230 3.31 1.28 -23.63
N PHE A 231 3.27 1.58 -22.33
CA PHE A 231 2.04 1.49 -21.55
C PHE A 231 1.31 2.83 -21.67
N GLU A 232 0.23 2.87 -22.44
CA GLU A 232 -0.69 4.00 -22.48
C GLU A 232 -1.49 4.05 -21.16
N GLN A 233 -1.32 5.12 -20.39
CA GLN A 233 -2.17 5.43 -19.25
C GLN A 233 -3.48 6.05 -19.75
N HIS A 234 -4.58 5.32 -19.60
CA HIS A 234 -5.93 5.85 -19.79
C HIS A 234 -6.26 6.87 -18.69
N THR A 235 -6.31 8.15 -19.05
CA THR A 235 -6.99 9.17 -18.25
C THR A 235 -8.50 9.00 -18.46
N SER A 236 -9.20 8.42 -17.50
CA SER A 236 -10.67 8.33 -17.51
C SER A 236 -11.27 9.73 -17.47
N GLY A 237 -11.89 10.16 -18.59
CA GLY A 237 -12.66 11.39 -18.65
C GLY A 237 -13.96 11.25 -17.87
N HIS A 238 -14.06 11.93 -16.73
CA HIS A 238 -15.34 12.19 -16.10
C HIS A 238 -16.12 13.20 -16.94
N SER A 239 -17.30 12.80 -17.41
CA SER A 239 -18.26 13.69 -18.06
C SER A 239 -18.93 14.58 -17.02
N ASP A 240 -18.53 15.84 -16.95
CA ASP A 240 -19.13 16.84 -16.06
C ASP A 240 -20.51 17.25 -16.58
N ILE A 241 -21.57 17.07 -15.78
CA ILE A 241 -22.89 17.66 -16.05
C ILE A 241 -22.80 19.15 -15.67
N PRO A 242 -23.11 20.10 -16.59
CA PRO A 242 -23.05 21.52 -16.29
C PRO A 242 -23.95 21.91 -15.11
N GLY A 243 -23.37 22.47 -14.05
CA GLY A 243 -24.10 23.00 -12.89
C GLY A 243 -24.10 22.12 -11.63
N GLN A 244 -23.54 20.91 -11.68
CA GLN A 244 -23.39 20.09 -10.47
C GLN A 244 -22.05 20.37 -9.79
N THR A 245 -22.09 21.04 -8.63
CA THR A 245 -20.89 21.24 -7.79
C THR A 245 -20.58 19.94 -7.05
N SER A 246 -19.47 19.29 -7.40
CA SER A 246 -19.01 18.07 -6.73
C SER A 246 -18.50 18.36 -5.32
N ARG A 247 -18.75 17.41 -4.40
CA ARG A 247 -18.32 17.47 -3.00
C ARG A 247 -17.02 16.69 -2.80
N PHE A 248 -16.06 17.27 -2.08
CA PHE A 248 -14.77 16.63 -1.79
C PHE A 248 -14.35 16.87 -0.36
N ASN A 249 -13.65 15.89 0.22
CA ASN A 249 -13.08 16.03 1.55
C ASN A 249 -11.78 16.85 1.49
N GLU A 250 -11.65 17.87 2.33
CA GLU A 250 -10.49 18.78 2.28
C GLU A 250 -9.16 18.07 2.54
N TRP A 251 -9.14 17.06 3.43
CA TRP A 251 -7.92 16.34 3.83
C TRP A 251 -7.35 15.42 2.73
N GLU A 252 -8.06 15.22 1.62
CA GLU A 252 -7.56 14.47 0.45
C GLU A 252 -6.71 15.34 -0.49
N TYR A 253 -6.62 16.65 -0.22
CA TYR A 253 -5.99 17.64 -1.08
C TYR A 253 -4.92 18.43 -0.29
N GLU A 254 -3.81 18.76 -0.94
CA GLU A 254 -2.82 19.70 -0.40
C GLU A 254 -3.40 21.12 -0.51
N ARG A 255 -3.53 21.82 0.62
CA ARG A 255 -4.02 23.21 0.65
C ARG A 255 -2.95 24.16 0.12
N ILE A 256 -3.36 25.06 -0.77
CA ILE A 256 -2.46 26.02 -1.43
C ILE A 256 -3.06 27.42 -1.48
N HIS A 257 -2.19 28.41 -1.66
CA HIS A 257 -2.55 29.81 -1.87
C HIS A 257 -2.33 30.22 -3.31
N VAL A 258 -3.25 31.00 -3.88
CA VAL A 258 -3.09 31.59 -5.21
C VAL A 258 -2.22 32.84 -5.07
N VAL A 259 -1.06 32.83 -5.73
CA VAL A 259 -0.10 33.95 -5.72
C VAL A 259 -0.38 34.92 -6.85
N ARG A 260 -0.64 34.40 -8.06
CA ARG A 260 -0.88 35.20 -9.26
C ARG A 260 -1.67 34.39 -10.29
N VAL A 261 -2.62 35.02 -10.96
CA VAL A 261 -3.38 34.41 -12.07
C VAL A 261 -2.97 35.07 -13.39
N SER A 262 -2.55 34.27 -14.38
CA SER A 262 -2.35 34.70 -15.78
C SER A 262 -3.46 34.14 -16.67
N ALA A 263 -3.37 34.41 -17.99
CA ALA A 263 -4.37 33.94 -18.94
C ALA A 263 -4.53 32.41 -18.94
N ASP A 264 -3.42 31.68 -18.80
CA ASP A 264 -3.30 30.23 -18.97
C ASP A 264 -2.92 29.47 -17.68
N LEU A 265 -2.29 30.14 -16.72
CA LEU A 265 -1.71 29.54 -15.53
C LEU A 265 -2.10 30.28 -14.25
N THR A 266 -2.18 29.52 -13.17
CA THR A 266 -2.31 30.00 -11.80
C THR A 266 -1.00 29.66 -11.09
N LEU A 267 -0.22 30.68 -10.68
CA LEU A 267 0.92 30.50 -9.80
C LEU A 267 0.40 30.30 -8.39
N CYS A 268 0.80 29.19 -7.78
CA CYS A 268 0.35 28.80 -6.45
C CYS A 268 1.55 28.57 -5.52
N ARG A 269 1.30 28.70 -4.22
CA ARG A 269 2.27 28.40 -3.15
C ARG A 269 1.65 27.44 -2.15
N ALA A 270 2.33 26.32 -1.91
CA ALA A 270 1.97 25.38 -0.84
C ALA A 270 2.37 25.91 0.55
N GLU A 271 1.81 25.33 1.60
CA GLU A 271 2.11 25.72 3.00
C GLU A 271 3.60 25.61 3.36
N ASN A 272 4.34 24.69 2.70
CA ASN A 272 5.78 24.54 2.87
C ASN A 272 6.63 25.59 2.10
N GLY A 273 5.98 26.58 1.46
CA GLY A 273 6.63 27.64 0.70
C GLY A 273 7.00 27.29 -0.75
N ARG A 274 6.79 26.04 -1.20
CA ARG A 274 7.04 25.62 -2.57
C ARG A 274 6.07 26.29 -3.54
N GLU A 275 6.60 26.85 -4.62
CA GLU A 275 5.80 27.46 -5.68
C GLU A 275 5.71 26.57 -6.93
N PHE A 276 4.56 26.61 -7.61
CA PHE A 276 4.32 25.88 -8.85
C PHE A 276 3.15 26.47 -9.64
N ASN A 277 3.05 26.11 -10.92
CA ASN A 277 1.98 26.57 -11.79
C ASN A 277 0.96 25.46 -12.05
N VAL A 278 -0.32 25.81 -11.99
CA VAL A 278 -1.45 24.94 -12.36
C VAL A 278 -2.15 25.54 -13.56
N ARG A 279 -2.48 24.75 -14.58
CA ARG A 279 -3.24 25.24 -15.74
C ARG A 279 -4.65 25.64 -15.33
N ARG A 280 -5.12 26.78 -15.85
CA ARG A 280 -6.43 27.33 -15.50
C ARG A 280 -7.58 26.36 -15.77
N GLU A 281 -7.51 25.63 -16.88
CA GLU A 281 -8.49 24.61 -17.29
C GLU A 281 -8.61 23.41 -16.32
N ARG A 282 -7.64 23.26 -15.40
CA ARG A 282 -7.64 22.17 -14.40
C ARG A 282 -8.38 22.54 -13.12
N TRP A 283 -8.68 23.83 -12.91
CA TRP A 283 -9.43 24.28 -11.75
C TRP A 283 -10.92 24.04 -11.94
N ARG A 284 -11.56 23.50 -10.91
CA ARG A 284 -13.00 23.25 -10.87
C ARG A 284 -13.56 23.77 -9.55
N LYS A 285 -14.69 24.47 -9.62
CA LYS A 285 -15.42 24.90 -8.42
C LYS A 285 -15.98 23.66 -7.71
N ALA A 286 -15.86 23.62 -6.38
CA ALA A 286 -16.22 22.47 -5.57
C ALA A 286 -16.74 22.90 -4.19
N THR A 287 -17.47 22.00 -3.54
CA THR A 287 -17.80 22.13 -2.11
C THR A 287 -16.80 21.29 -1.32
N LEU A 288 -16.01 21.94 -0.47
CA LEU A 288 -15.00 21.31 0.37
C LEU A 288 -15.58 21.02 1.76
N VAL A 289 -15.50 19.76 2.18
CA VAL A 289 -15.92 19.28 3.50
C VAL A 289 -14.71 19.26 4.44
N LYS A 290 -14.77 20.06 5.51
CA LYS A 290 -13.76 20.15 6.56
C LYS A 290 -13.85 18.95 7.51
N VAL A 291 -12.80 18.73 8.29
CA VAL A 291 -12.71 17.65 9.31
C VAL A 291 -13.81 17.76 10.37
N ASP A 292 -14.26 18.98 10.69
CA ASP A 292 -15.35 19.26 11.63
C ASP A 292 -16.76 19.08 11.01
N GLY A 293 -16.85 18.67 9.74
CA GLY A 293 -18.09 18.55 8.98
C GLY A 293 -18.58 19.86 8.34
N GLY A 294 -17.88 20.97 8.58
CA GLY A 294 -18.20 22.26 7.95
C GLY A 294 -18.00 22.22 6.44
N MET A 295 -18.87 22.90 5.69
CA MET A 295 -18.79 22.96 4.23
C MET A 295 -18.46 24.36 3.77
N ASN A 296 -17.53 24.50 2.82
CA ASN A 296 -17.14 25.78 2.23
C ASN A 296 -17.00 25.64 0.72
N GLU A 297 -17.35 26.69 -0.04
CA GLU A 297 -17.04 26.73 -1.47
C GLU A 297 -15.56 26.99 -1.69
N GLY A 298 -14.97 26.28 -2.65
CA GLY A 298 -13.58 26.46 -3.05
C GLY A 298 -13.32 25.93 -4.44
N TYR A 299 -12.04 25.75 -4.75
CA TYR A 299 -11.58 25.23 -6.03
C TYR A 299 -10.64 24.05 -5.82
N ILE A 300 -10.75 23.05 -6.68
CA ILE A 300 -9.82 21.92 -6.70
C ILE A 300 -9.13 21.81 -8.07
N ALA A 301 -7.91 21.27 -8.06
CA ALA A 301 -7.21 20.84 -9.26
C ALA A 301 -6.58 19.47 -9.03
N GLN A 302 -6.95 18.51 -9.89
CA GLN A 302 -6.35 17.16 -9.90
C GLN A 302 -5.33 17.08 -11.03
N LEU A 303 -4.07 16.79 -10.67
CA LEU A 303 -2.99 16.52 -11.60
C LEU A 303 -2.62 15.03 -11.53
N SER A 304 -1.83 14.54 -12.48
CA SER A 304 -1.42 13.13 -12.56
C SER A 304 -0.70 12.58 -11.32
N LYS A 305 -0.19 13.46 -10.45
CA LYS A 305 0.57 13.07 -9.26
C LYS A 305 0.11 13.74 -7.97
N ASN A 306 -0.67 14.83 -8.05
CA ASN A 306 -0.99 15.67 -6.89
C ASN A 306 -2.42 16.20 -7.01
N ASN A 307 -3.06 16.38 -5.86
CA ASN A 307 -4.39 16.95 -5.72
C ASN A 307 -4.28 18.23 -4.88
N PHE A 308 -4.79 19.35 -5.38
CA PHE A 308 -4.72 20.64 -4.70
C PHE A 308 -6.10 21.22 -4.44
N CYS A 309 -6.25 21.93 -3.32
CA CYS A 309 -7.43 22.73 -3.02
C CYS A 309 -7.05 24.16 -2.60
N THR A 310 -7.93 25.11 -2.91
CA THR A 310 -7.78 26.50 -2.49
C THR A 310 -9.15 27.16 -2.29
N TYR A 311 -9.20 28.18 -1.45
CA TYR A 311 -10.37 29.04 -1.25
C TYR A 311 -10.21 30.39 -1.97
N ASP A 312 -9.02 30.68 -2.48
CA ASP A 312 -8.78 31.83 -3.35
C ASP A 312 -9.38 31.54 -4.74
N ASP A 313 -9.79 32.55 -5.51
CA ASP A 313 -10.28 32.34 -6.87
C ASP A 313 -9.09 32.18 -7.85
N PRO A 314 -8.83 30.98 -8.39
CA PRO A 314 -7.70 30.75 -9.28
C PRO A 314 -8.03 31.05 -10.75
N VAL A 315 -9.27 31.45 -11.04
CA VAL A 315 -9.83 31.64 -12.39
C VAL A 315 -10.02 33.12 -12.71
N HIS A 316 -10.23 33.95 -11.69
CA HIS A 316 -10.32 35.40 -11.86
C HIS A 316 -8.93 36.03 -12.01
N ILE A 317 -8.76 36.81 -13.08
CA ILE A 317 -7.52 37.55 -13.30
C ILE A 317 -7.52 38.72 -12.31
N SER A 318 -6.60 38.69 -11.34
CA SER A 318 -6.32 39.88 -10.55
C SER A 318 -5.67 40.91 -11.48
N GLU A 319 -6.39 41.95 -11.89
CA GLU A 319 -5.81 43.06 -12.66
C GLU A 319 -4.77 43.87 -11.84
N GLU A 320 -4.63 43.61 -10.54
CA GLU A 320 -3.77 44.40 -9.65
C GLU A 320 -2.36 43.84 -9.49
N GLY A 321 -1.56 44.01 -10.53
CA GLY A 321 -0.10 43.86 -10.51
C GLY A 321 0.64 45.19 -10.63
N GLY A 322 0.16 46.26 -9.96
CA GLY A 322 0.70 47.61 -10.07
C GLY A 322 0.86 48.35 -8.73
N LYS A 323 1.88 47.97 -7.94
CA LYS A 323 2.51 48.74 -6.85
C LYS A 323 1.62 49.25 -5.69
N GLY A 324 1.76 48.61 -4.53
CA GLY A 324 1.36 49.22 -3.25
C GLY A 324 2.02 48.55 -2.04
N LYS A 325 3.18 49.06 -1.62
CA LYS A 325 3.79 48.77 -0.30
C LYS A 325 2.78 49.11 0.81
N ARG A 326 2.30 48.12 1.58
CA ARG A 326 1.65 48.39 2.87
C ARG A 326 2.71 48.50 3.96
N LYS A 327 2.72 49.67 4.61
CA LYS A 327 3.44 49.93 5.87
C LYS A 327 2.75 49.16 7.00
N ALA A 328 3.58 48.72 7.94
CA ALA A 328 3.20 48.12 9.20
C ALA A 328 2.31 49.06 10.04
N LEU A 329 1.34 48.46 10.72
CA LEU A 329 0.88 48.81 12.06
C LEU A 329 0.62 47.51 12.82
#